data_AF-A0A397M3Y3-F1
#
_entry.id   AF-A0A397M3Y3-F1
#
_cell.length_a   1.000
_cell.length_b   1.000
_cell.length_c   1.000
_cell.angle_alpha   90.00
_cell.angle_beta   90.00
_cell.angle_gamma   90.00
#
_symmetry.space_group_name_H-M   'P 1'
#
loop_
_entity.id
_entity.type
_entity.pdbx_description
1 polymer ?
#
loop_
_entity_poly.entity_id
_entity_poly.type
_entity_poly.pdbx_seq_one_letter_code
_entity_poly.pdbx_strand_id
1 'polypeptide(L)'
;MDKKQLEARLIQWAEEYGGGRYEHIGYSSRNLLQSLIEHQGFVPGTGGYRGILINTPGDEVQSAVLAMEAYGYIRPGRTLRCEYFLKSAPLELKLQNLRRAGIDIKRPTYYDYLAIAKAFVMGQLSKENAA
;
A
#
# COMPACT_ATOMS: atom_id res chain seq x y z
N MET A 1 11.69 17.62 -0.60
CA MET A 1 11.15 16.86 0.56
C MET A 1 12.29 16.12 1.25
N ASP A 2 12.32 16.05 2.58
CA ASP A 2 13.33 15.29 3.33
C ASP A 2 13.00 13.79 3.46
N LYS A 3 14.00 12.94 3.69
CA LYS A 3 13.83 11.49 3.87
C LYS A 3 12.91 11.13 5.04
N LYS A 4 12.99 11.87 6.16
CA LYS A 4 12.13 11.60 7.32
C LYS A 4 10.67 11.89 7.02
N GLN A 5 10.41 12.95 6.26
CA GLN A 5 9.06 13.32 5.81
C GLN A 5 8.50 12.28 4.84
N LEU A 6 9.33 11.81 3.90
CA LEU A 6 8.96 10.74 2.98
C LEU A 6 8.56 9.46 3.74
N GLU A 7 9.36 9.06 4.73
CA GLU A 7 9.10 7.84 5.49
C GLU A 7 7.78 7.93 6.27
N ALA A 8 7.49 9.09 6.89
CA ALA A 8 6.21 9.33 7.56
C ALA A 8 5.02 9.23 6.58
N ARG A 9 5.17 9.78 5.37
CA ARG A 9 4.13 9.74 4.32
C ARG A 9 3.90 8.33 3.79
N LEU A 10 4.95 7.54 3.62
CA LEU A 10 4.86 6.13 3.22
C LEU A 10 4.22 5.26 4.32
N ILE A 11 4.50 5.54 5.60
CA ILE A 11 3.83 4.89 6.73
C ILE A 11 2.34 5.22 6.73
N GLN A 12 1.99 6.50 6.62
CA GLN A 12 0.59 6.93 6.56
C GLN A 12 -0.14 6.30 5.37
N TRP A 13 0.49 6.29 4.19
CA TRP A 13 -0.05 5.60 3.01
C TRP A 13 -0.34 4.13 3.28
N ALA A 14 0.54 3.40 3.97
CA ALA A 14 0.31 2.00 4.30
C ALA A 14 -0.76 1.78 5.38
N GLU A 15 -0.91 2.70 6.33
CA GLU A 15 -2.04 2.66 7.27
C GLU A 15 -3.37 2.86 6.53
N GLU A 16 -3.38 3.73 5.52
CA GLU A 16 -4.58 4.00 4.73
C GLU A 16 -4.91 2.86 3.74
N TYR A 17 -3.92 2.41 2.96
CA TYR A 17 -4.09 1.48 1.83
C TYR A 17 -3.66 0.03 2.09
N GLY A 18 -2.83 -0.22 3.10
CA GLY A 18 -2.27 -1.55 3.41
C GLY A 18 -3.17 -2.46 4.23
N GLY A 19 -4.44 -2.08 4.44
CA GLY A 19 -5.43 -2.86 5.19
C GLY A 19 -6.02 -2.16 6.42
N GLY A 20 -5.67 -0.90 6.72
CA GLY A 20 -6.30 -0.17 7.83
C GLY A 20 -7.60 0.52 7.43
N ARG A 21 -7.55 1.49 6.52
CA ARG A 21 -8.69 2.34 6.16
C ARG A 21 -9.57 1.77 5.04
N TYR A 22 -9.00 0.92 4.18
CA TYR A 22 -9.64 0.33 2.99
C TYR A 22 -9.70 -1.20 2.98
N GLU A 23 -9.57 -1.88 4.13
CA GLU A 23 -9.73 -3.35 4.22
C GLU A 23 -11.08 -3.86 3.65
N HIS A 24 -12.04 -2.94 3.45
CA HIS A 24 -13.38 -3.21 2.92
C HIS A 24 -13.65 -2.58 1.55
N ILE A 25 -12.66 -1.88 0.95
CA ILE A 25 -12.81 -1.21 -0.35
C ILE A 25 -11.77 -1.76 -1.32
N GLY A 26 -12.12 -2.86 -1.99
CA GLY A 26 -11.41 -3.30 -3.21
C GLY A 26 -10.83 -4.72 -3.23
N TYR A 27 -10.73 -5.40 -2.09
CA TYR A 27 -10.47 -6.85 -2.05
C TYR A 27 -11.52 -7.54 -1.18
N SER A 28 -12.43 -8.29 -1.81
CA SER A 28 -13.44 -9.10 -1.11
C SER A 28 -12.79 -10.27 -0.37
N SER A 29 -12.20 -10.03 0.80
CA SER A 29 -11.72 -11.11 1.67
C SER A 29 -12.77 -11.58 2.69
N ARG A 30 -13.80 -10.78 2.98
CA ARG A 30 -14.91 -11.17 3.85
C ARG A 30 -16.02 -11.84 3.03
N ASN A 31 -16.04 -13.17 3.07
CA ASN A 31 -17.20 -13.95 2.67
C ASN A 31 -18.38 -13.60 3.59
N LEU A 32 -19.57 -13.38 3.03
CA LEU A 32 -20.82 -13.12 3.75
C LEU A 32 -21.05 -14.12 4.91
N LEU A 33 -20.65 -15.38 4.72
CA LEU A 33 -20.72 -16.44 5.73
C LEU A 33 -19.84 -16.14 6.95
N GLN A 34 -18.67 -15.54 6.77
CA GLN A 34 -17.77 -15.21 7.87
C GLN A 34 -18.39 -14.13 8.77
N SER A 35 -19.00 -13.11 8.18
CA SER A 35 -19.73 -12.08 8.93
C SER A 35 -20.96 -12.65 9.66
N LEU A 36 -21.66 -13.62 9.08
CA LEU A 36 -22.81 -14.26 9.73
C LEU A 36 -22.39 -15.14 10.93
N ILE A 37 -21.25 -15.83 10.83
CA ILE A 37 -20.68 -16.66 11.90
C ILE A 37 -20.20 -15.78 13.06
N GLU A 38 -19.44 -14.73 12.78
CA GLU A 38 -18.88 -13.82 13.80
C GLU A 38 -19.96 -13.10 14.61
N HIS A 39 -21.10 -12.85 13.99
CA HIS A 39 -22.20 -12.12 14.62
C HIS A 39 -23.33 -13.00 15.15
N GLN A 40 -23.20 -14.33 15.13
CA GLN A 40 -24.21 -15.28 15.63
C GLN A 40 -25.64 -14.96 15.12
N GLY A 41 -25.76 -14.50 13.87
CA GLY A 41 -27.05 -14.09 13.27
C GLY A 41 -27.52 -12.65 13.57
N PHE A 42 -26.76 -11.85 14.31
CA PHE A 42 -27.06 -10.43 14.60
C PHE A 42 -26.28 -9.49 13.68
N VAL A 43 -26.84 -9.15 12.51
CA VAL A 43 -26.22 -8.14 11.62
C VAL A 43 -26.14 -6.81 12.37
N PRO A 44 -24.95 -6.19 12.58
CA PRO A 44 -24.87 -4.86 13.16
C PRO A 44 -25.49 -3.86 12.19
N GLY A 45 -26.78 -3.59 12.36
CA GLY A 45 -27.42 -2.44 11.76
C GLY A 45 -26.74 -1.17 12.26
N THR A 46 -26.49 -0.22 11.36
CA THR A 46 -26.00 1.14 11.63
C THR A 46 -24.48 1.34 11.84
N GLY A 47 -23.65 0.70 11.02
CA GLY A 47 -22.40 1.36 10.61
C GLY A 47 -22.72 2.48 9.63
N GLY A 48 -23.00 3.70 10.12
CA GLY A 48 -23.26 4.87 9.26
C GLY A 48 -22.19 5.01 8.17
N TYR A 49 -22.60 5.42 6.97
CA TYR A 49 -21.70 5.65 5.84
C TYR A 49 -20.56 6.59 6.26
N ARG A 50 -19.37 6.03 6.48
CA ARG A 50 -18.16 6.82 6.64
C ARG A 50 -17.77 7.26 5.24
N GLY A 51 -17.95 8.56 4.96
CA GLY A 51 -17.50 9.15 3.71
C GLY A 51 -16.05 8.78 3.45
N ILE A 52 -15.76 8.33 2.22
CA ILE A 52 -14.40 8.09 1.76
C ILE A 52 -13.69 9.44 1.79
N LEU A 53 -12.68 9.57 2.65
CA LEU A 53 -11.79 10.72 2.62
C LEU A 53 -11.01 10.66 1.31
N ILE A 54 -11.24 11.65 0.45
CA ILE A 54 -10.54 11.84 -0.82
C ILE A 54 -9.48 12.93 -0.67
N ASN A 55 -8.43 12.87 -1.50
CA ASN A 55 -7.29 13.77 -1.47
C ASN A 55 -6.53 13.71 -0.14
N THR A 56 -6.38 12.52 0.44
CA THR A 56 -5.54 12.32 1.61
C THR A 56 -4.06 12.35 1.23
N PRO A 57 -3.16 12.57 2.21
CA PRO A 57 -1.74 12.29 2.04
C PRO A 57 -1.41 10.91 1.45
N GLY A 58 -2.20 9.89 1.78
CA GLY A 58 -2.04 8.55 1.23
C GLY A 58 -2.43 8.48 -0.25
N ASP A 59 -3.43 9.24 -0.69
CA ASP A 59 -3.86 9.29 -2.09
C ASP A 59 -2.78 9.85 -3.00
N GLU A 60 -2.04 10.88 -2.55
CA GLU A 60 -0.91 11.45 -3.30
C GLU A 60 0.21 10.41 -3.49
N VAL A 61 0.55 9.67 -2.42
CA VAL A 61 1.53 8.58 -2.49
C VAL A 61 1.02 7.46 -3.41
N GLN A 62 -0.25 7.08 -3.30
CA GLN A 62 -0.85 6.05 -4.13
C GLN A 62 -0.83 6.46 -5.61
N SER A 63 -1.16 7.72 -5.92
CA SER A 63 -1.07 8.28 -7.26
C SER A 63 0.36 8.20 -7.81
N ALA A 64 1.37 8.60 -7.01
CA ALA A 64 2.77 8.48 -7.40
C ALA A 64 3.20 7.03 -7.67
N VAL A 65 2.73 6.07 -6.86
CA VAL A 65 2.99 4.64 -7.06
C VAL A 65 2.31 4.12 -8.32
N LEU A 66 1.05 4.51 -8.58
CA LEU A 66 0.35 4.11 -9.81
C LEU A 66 1.01 4.70 -11.06
N ALA A 67 1.45 5.96 -11.00
CA ALA A 67 2.22 6.59 -12.07
C ALA A 67 3.53 5.84 -12.32
N MET A 68 4.27 5.49 -11.26
CA MET A 68 5.50 4.69 -11.36
C MET A 68 5.24 3.35 -12.08
N GLU A 69 4.17 2.63 -11.72
CA GLU A 69 3.80 1.39 -12.39
C GLU A 69 3.43 1.60 -13.86
N ALA A 70 2.71 2.69 -14.18
CA ALA A 70 2.35 3.05 -15.55
C ALA A 70 3.57 3.39 -16.42
N TYR A 71 4.63 3.95 -15.83
CA TYR A 71 5.91 4.18 -16.51
C TYR A 71 6.77 2.91 -16.68
N GLY A 72 6.25 1.73 -16.33
CA GLY A 72 6.94 0.44 -16.49
C GLY A 72 7.76 0.00 -15.28
N TYR A 73 7.79 0.77 -14.19
CA TYR A 73 8.49 0.41 -12.95
C TYR A 73 7.60 -0.43 -12.01
N ILE A 74 6.90 -1.41 -12.58
CA ILE A 74 5.97 -2.29 -11.85
C ILE A 74 6.68 -3.01 -10.70
N ARG A 75 7.89 -3.53 -10.94
CA ARG A 75 8.63 -4.29 -9.92
C ARG A 75 9.00 -3.41 -8.71
N PRO A 76 9.64 -2.22 -8.86
CA PRO A 76 9.80 -1.26 -7.77
C PRO A 76 8.49 -0.90 -7.04
N GLY A 77 7.41 -0.63 -7.77
CA GLY A 77 6.11 -0.30 -7.16
C GLY A 77 5.54 -1.41 -6.29
N ARG A 78 5.60 -2.65 -6.77
CA ARG A 78 5.16 -3.82 -6.00
C ARG A 78 6.07 -4.12 -4.81
N THR A 79 7.38 -3.93 -4.94
CA THR A 79 8.32 -4.02 -3.82
C THR A 79 8.01 -2.98 -2.74
N LEU A 80 7.72 -1.73 -3.12
CA LEU A 80 7.37 -0.68 -2.17
C LEU A 80 6.07 -1.01 -1.41
N ARG A 81 5.03 -1.44 -2.12
CA ARG A 81 3.78 -1.91 -1.49
C ARG A 81 4.05 -3.05 -0.51
N CYS A 82 4.81 -4.06 -0.93
CA CYS A 82 5.14 -5.19 -0.08
C CYS A 82 5.92 -4.78 1.18
N GLU A 83 6.87 -3.84 1.07
CA GLU A 83 7.66 -3.38 2.20
C GLU A 83 6.79 -2.72 3.27
N TYR A 84 5.90 -1.82 2.87
CA TYR A 84 5.12 -1.02 3.80
C TYR A 84 3.83 -1.69 4.25
N PHE A 85 3.15 -2.44 3.38
CA PHE A 85 1.90 -3.12 3.74
C PHE A 85 2.17 -4.35 4.61
N LEU A 86 3.35 -4.97 4.46
CA LEU A 86 3.80 -6.08 5.30
C LEU A 86 4.97 -5.64 6.19
N LYS A 87 4.90 -4.44 6.78
CA LYS A 87 6.02 -3.84 7.55
C LYS A 87 6.63 -4.78 8.59
N SER A 88 5.80 -5.52 9.33
CA SER A 88 6.22 -6.43 10.39
C SER A 88 6.69 -7.80 9.89
N ALA A 89 6.51 -8.10 8.60
CA ALA A 89 6.88 -9.40 8.04
C ALA A 89 8.39 -9.50 7.81
N PRO A 90 8.99 -10.69 8.02
CA PRO A 90 10.37 -10.94 7.65
C PRO A 90 10.56 -10.85 6.14
N LEU A 91 11.79 -10.56 5.70
CA LEU A 91 12.10 -10.37 4.28
C LEU A 91 11.76 -11.60 3.44
N GLU A 92 11.99 -12.80 3.97
CA GLU A 92 11.72 -14.07 3.30
C GLU A 92 10.24 -14.19 2.92
N LEU A 93 9.35 -13.76 3.82
CA LEU A 93 7.91 -13.73 3.56
C LEU A 93 7.55 -12.66 2.52
N LYS A 94 8.21 -11.50 2.55
CA LYS A 94 8.04 -10.44 1.55
C LYS A 94 8.46 -10.91 0.15
N LEU A 95 9.62 -11.57 0.04
CA LEU A 95 10.11 -12.17 -1.21
C LEU A 95 9.17 -13.28 -1.71
N GLN A 96 8.66 -14.12 -0.80
CA GLN A 96 7.67 -15.14 -1.17
C GLN A 96 6.38 -14.51 -1.70
N ASN A 97 5.89 -13.44 -1.09
CA ASN A 97 4.72 -12.70 -1.58
C ASN A 97 4.94 -12.11 -2.97
N LEU A 98 6.10 -11.49 -3.20
CA LEU A 98 6.47 -10.97 -4.52
C LEU A 98 6.55 -12.08 -5.57
N ARG A 99 7.14 -13.24 -5.22
CA ARG A 99 7.22 -14.40 -6.11
C ARG A 99 5.83 -14.92 -6.49
N ARG A 100 4.88 -14.98 -5.54
CA ARG A 100 3.48 -15.35 -5.82
C ARG A 100 2.78 -14.35 -6.75
N ALA A 101 3.19 -13.09 -6.73
CA ALA A 101 2.75 -12.06 -7.66
C ALA A 101 3.53 -12.05 -9.00
N GLY A 102 4.36 -13.07 -9.27
CA GLY A 102 5.14 -13.18 -10.50
C GLY A 102 6.45 -12.39 -10.52
N ILE A 103 6.88 -11.84 -9.38
CA ILE A 103 8.12 -11.06 -9.25
C ILE A 103 9.13 -11.90 -8.45
N ASP A 104 9.93 -12.69 -9.17
CA ASP A 104 11.00 -13.49 -8.56
C ASP A 104 12.29 -12.66 -8.49
N ILE A 105 12.68 -12.25 -7.28
CA ILE A 105 13.85 -11.39 -7.03
C ILE A 105 14.64 -11.84 -5.80
N LYS A 106 15.93 -11.52 -5.79
CA LYS A 106 16.84 -11.79 -4.67
C LYS A 106 16.88 -10.61 -3.71
N ARG A 107 17.40 -10.86 -2.50
CA ARG A 107 17.58 -9.85 -1.44
C ARG A 107 18.29 -8.56 -1.87
N PRO A 108 19.39 -8.56 -2.65
CA PRO A 108 20.02 -7.32 -3.09
C PRO A 108 19.07 -6.49 -3.98
N THR A 109 18.49 -7.13 -4.99
CA THR A 109 17.55 -6.51 -5.93
C THR A 109 16.30 -5.96 -5.24
N TYR A 110 15.86 -6.59 -4.15
CA TYR A 110 14.78 -6.07 -3.32
C TYR A 110 15.10 -4.66 -2.79
N TYR A 111 16.29 -4.47 -2.20
CA TYR A 111 16.69 -3.17 -1.67
C TYR A 111 16.98 -2.14 -2.77
N ASP A 112 17.52 -2.58 -3.92
CA ASP A 112 17.71 -1.71 -5.08
C ASP A 112 16.36 -1.17 -5.58
N TYR A 113 15.37 -2.06 -5.73
CA TYR A 113 14.01 -1.69 -6.14
C TYR A 113 13.33 -0.80 -5.10
N LEU A 114 13.53 -1.07 -3.80
CA LEU A 114 13.00 -0.22 -2.75
C LEU A 114 13.61 1.19 -2.79
N ALA A 115 14.92 1.30 -3.03
CA ALA A 115 15.60 2.58 -3.17
C ALA A 115 15.10 3.37 -4.39
N ILE A 116 14.96 2.70 -5.54
CA ILE A 116 14.39 3.28 -6.77
C ILE A 116 12.97 3.80 -6.51
N ALA A 117 12.12 2.97 -5.90
CA ALA A 117 10.73 3.33 -5.62
C ALA A 117 10.62 4.53 -4.68
N LYS A 118 11.41 4.56 -3.59
CA LYS A 118 11.45 5.71 -2.67
C LYS A 118 11.93 6.98 -3.37
N ALA A 119 12.97 6.88 -4.20
CA ALA A 119 13.48 8.03 -4.96
C ALA A 119 12.43 8.57 -5.95
N PHE A 120 11.72 7.68 -6.65
CA PHE A 120 10.67 8.06 -7.59
C PHE A 120 9.53 8.79 -6.86
N VAL A 121 8.98 8.20 -5.80
CA VAL A 121 7.88 8.80 -5.03
C VAL A 121 8.29 10.14 -4.45
N MET A 122 9.51 10.24 -3.91
CA MET A 122 10.06 11.50 -3.40
C MET A 122 10.13 12.59 -4.48
N GLY A 123 10.59 12.23 -5.68
CA GLY A 123 10.66 13.12 -6.82
C GLY A 123 9.28 13.61 -7.26
N GLN A 124 8.30 12.70 -7.31
CA GLN A 124 6.93 13.03 -7.71
C GLN A 124 6.24 13.96 -6.70
N LEU A 125 6.28 13.64 -5.41
CA LEU A 125 5.70 14.48 -4.36
C LEU A 125 6.39 15.86 -4.25
N SER A 126 7.69 15.94 -4.57
CA SER A 126 8.40 17.22 -4.58
C SER A 126 8.00 18.09 -5.77
N LYS A 127 7.62 17.50 -6.91
CA LYS A 127 7.11 18.25 -8.07
C LYS A 127 5.72 18.80 -7.81
N GLU A 128 4.84 17.98 -7.24
CA GLU A 128 3.45 18.38 -6.92
C GLU A 128 3.42 19.52 -5.89
N ASN A 129 4.34 19.54 -4.92
CA ASN A 129 4.46 20.64 -3.96
C ASN A 129 5.06 21.94 -4.54
N ALA A 130 5.66 21.88 -5.74
CA ALA A 130 6.28 23.04 -6.40
C ALA A 130 5.40 23.64 -7.51
N ALA A 131 4.33 22.95 -7.89
CA ALA A 131 3.34 23.38 -8.88
C ALA A 131 2.19 24.12 -8.18
#